data_AF-R9YSK6-F1
#
_entry.id   AF-R9YSK6-F1
#
_cell.length_a   1.000
_cell.length_b   1.000
_cell.length_c   1.000
_cell.angle_alpha   90.00
_cell.angle_beta   90.00
_cell.angle_gamma   90.00
#
_symmetry.space_group_name_H-M   'P 1'
#
loop_
_entity.id
_entity.type
_entity.pdbx_description
1 polymer ?
#
loop_
_entity_poly.entity_id
_entity_poly.type
_entity_poly.pdbx_seq_one_letter_code
_entity_poly.pdbx_strand_id
1 'polypeptide(L)'
;KSGLSCFGTYGGPSAPNMVFGKNTTNHHAANSVMMTILVTQRTEPEIQKAELWEKEFIKFCKEYREKSSKVTFSFMAERSIPDEIEKDAKDEIVTVVIALAFLIGYVTFSLGRYFVCENQLWSILVHSRICLGTLSVIINLLSSFCSWGIFSMFGIHPVKNALVVQFFVVTLLGVCRTFMVVKYYAQQRVAMPYMSPDQCPE
;
A
#
# COMPACT_ATOMS: atom_id res chain seq x y z
N LYS A 1 26.23 -42.29 34.63
CA LYS A 1 26.45 -41.30 33.56
C LYS A 1 26.50 -42.05 32.25
N SER A 2 25.47 -41.94 31.42
CA SER A 2 25.48 -42.55 30.08
C SER A 2 26.64 -41.95 29.28
N GLY A 3 27.47 -42.75 28.63
CA GLY A 3 28.64 -42.31 27.83
C GLY A 3 28.27 -41.59 26.53
N LEU A 4 27.13 -40.91 26.51
CA LEU A 4 26.57 -40.22 25.35
C LEU A 4 26.95 -38.73 25.45
N SER A 5 27.44 -38.18 24.36
CA SER A 5 27.72 -36.76 24.22
C SER A 5 26.42 -35.95 24.13
N CYS A 6 26.32 -34.85 24.87
CA CYS A 6 25.21 -33.90 24.79
C CYS A 6 25.51 -32.72 23.85
N PHE A 7 26.61 -32.78 23.09
CA PHE A 7 26.91 -31.78 22.06
C PHE A 7 26.03 -31.99 20.83
N GLY A 8 25.67 -30.89 20.16
CA GLY A 8 25.01 -30.97 18.86
C GLY A 8 25.92 -31.62 17.82
N THR A 9 25.33 -32.06 16.71
CA THR A 9 26.07 -32.64 15.58
C THR A 9 27.14 -31.71 14.99
N TYR A 10 26.97 -30.40 15.16
CA TYR A 10 27.91 -29.36 14.76
C TYR A 10 29.04 -29.12 15.78
N GLY A 11 29.07 -29.87 16.90
CA GLY A 11 30.13 -29.80 17.91
C GLY A 11 29.97 -28.70 18.97
N GLY A 12 28.89 -27.92 18.94
CA GLY A 12 28.61 -26.89 19.95
C GLY A 12 27.55 -27.29 20.99
N PRO A 13 27.49 -26.58 22.13
CA PRO A 13 26.51 -26.83 23.18
C PRO A 13 25.11 -26.30 22.79
N SER A 14 24.07 -27.09 23.01
CA SER A 14 22.67 -26.65 22.86
C SER A 14 22.12 -26.20 24.22
N ALA A 15 22.04 -24.90 24.46
CA ALA A 15 21.48 -24.36 25.70
C ALA A 15 19.98 -24.69 25.81
N PRO A 16 19.48 -25.21 26.94
CA PRO A 16 18.05 -25.55 27.10
C PRO A 16 17.11 -24.38 26.82
N ASN A 17 17.52 -23.15 27.15
CA ASN A 17 16.74 -21.93 26.91
C ASN A 17 16.56 -21.58 25.42
N MET A 18 17.39 -22.11 24.53
CA MET A 18 17.25 -21.89 23.07
C MET A 18 16.32 -22.92 22.41
N VAL A 19 15.99 -24.01 23.11
CA VAL A 19 15.22 -25.13 22.59
C VAL A 19 13.85 -25.24 23.24
N PHE A 20 13.73 -24.93 24.53
CA PHE A 20 12.49 -25.08 25.29
C PHE A 20 11.90 -23.75 25.72
N GLY A 21 10.62 -23.52 25.42
CA GLY A 21 9.89 -22.35 25.89
C GLY A 21 9.28 -22.57 27.27
N LYS A 22 10.02 -22.29 28.36
CA LYS A 22 9.50 -22.15 29.74
C LYS A 22 10.54 -21.56 30.71
N ASN A 23 10.07 -21.15 31.90
CA ASN A 23 10.83 -20.65 33.05
C ASN A 23 12.06 -21.52 33.40
N THR A 24 13.14 -20.83 33.75
CA THR A 24 14.57 -21.22 33.75
C THR A 24 14.96 -22.36 34.69
N THR A 25 14.05 -22.83 35.55
CA THR A 25 14.36 -23.81 36.59
C THR A 25 13.91 -25.23 36.27
N ASN A 26 12.88 -25.41 35.43
CA ASN A 26 12.25 -26.70 35.15
C ASN A 26 11.96 -26.91 33.65
N HIS A 27 12.98 -27.34 32.90
CA HIS A 27 12.85 -27.59 31.45
C HIS A 27 11.99 -28.80 31.10
N HIS A 28 11.77 -29.73 32.03
CA HIS A 28 10.93 -30.92 31.81
C HIS A 28 9.45 -30.62 31.58
N ALA A 29 8.98 -29.46 32.02
CA ALA A 29 7.58 -29.07 31.91
C ALA A 29 7.32 -28.10 30.74
N ALA A 30 8.23 -28.02 29.76
CA ALA A 30 8.11 -27.07 28.65
C ALA A 30 6.90 -27.37 27.77
N ASN A 31 6.18 -26.31 27.38
CA ASN A 31 4.97 -26.44 26.55
C ASN A 31 5.25 -26.25 25.06
N SER A 32 6.43 -25.72 24.70
CA SER A 32 6.84 -25.48 23.32
C SER A 32 8.30 -25.85 23.10
N VAL A 33 8.60 -26.24 21.88
CA VAL A 33 9.94 -26.53 21.38
C VAL A 33 10.26 -25.54 20.27
N MET A 34 11.44 -24.96 20.30
CA MET A 34 11.96 -24.04 19.29
C MET A 34 13.05 -24.74 18.49
N MET A 35 12.96 -24.63 17.17
CA MET A 35 13.97 -25.07 16.23
C MET A 35 14.47 -23.86 15.46
N THR A 36 15.76 -23.59 15.53
CA THR A 36 16.41 -22.48 14.83
C THR A 36 17.38 -23.06 13.80
N ILE A 37 17.18 -22.72 12.54
CA ILE A 37 18.06 -23.11 11.44
C ILE A 37 18.85 -21.87 11.05
N LEU A 38 20.17 -21.94 11.17
CA LEU A 38 21.07 -20.84 10.81
C LEU A 38 21.51 -21.01 9.36
N VAL A 39 21.25 -20.00 8.53
CA VAL A 39 21.66 -19.96 7.13
C VAL A 39 22.72 -18.88 6.96
N THR A 40 23.82 -19.19 6.26
CA THR A 40 24.90 -18.25 6.02
C THR A 40 24.57 -17.30 4.87
N GLN A 41 24.80 -16.00 5.09
CA GLN A 41 24.52 -14.94 4.12
C GLN A 41 25.72 -13.97 4.04
N ARG A 42 26.88 -14.41 3.51
CA ARG A 42 28.09 -13.57 3.49
C ARG A 42 28.26 -12.77 2.21
N THR A 43 27.74 -13.28 1.10
CA THR A 43 27.91 -12.69 -0.23
C THR A 43 26.57 -12.58 -0.95
N GLU A 44 26.43 -11.62 -1.86
CA GLU A 44 25.24 -11.47 -2.71
C GLU A 44 24.73 -12.78 -3.35
N PRO A 45 25.57 -13.63 -3.97
CA PRO A 45 25.10 -14.90 -4.52
C PRO A 45 24.67 -15.92 -3.45
N GLU A 46 25.19 -15.85 -2.22
CA GLU A 46 24.72 -16.67 -1.11
C GLU A 46 23.37 -16.20 -0.60
N ILE A 47 23.14 -14.88 -0.54
CA ILE A 47 21.86 -14.29 -0.13
C ILE A 47 20.76 -14.76 -1.07
N GLN A 48 20.96 -14.67 -2.39
CA GLN A 48 19.96 -15.13 -3.37
C GLN A 48 19.65 -16.63 -3.24
N LYS A 49 20.66 -17.46 -2.96
CA LYS A 49 20.45 -18.90 -2.72
C LYS A 49 19.70 -19.16 -1.42
N ALA A 50 20.03 -18.43 -0.35
CA ALA A 50 19.34 -18.51 0.93
C ALA A 50 17.87 -18.10 0.77
N GLU A 51 17.60 -17.00 0.08
CA GLU A 51 16.25 -16.52 -0.22
C GLU A 51 15.40 -17.52 -1.02
N LEU A 52 16.00 -18.26 -1.96
CA LEU A 52 15.32 -19.31 -2.72
C LEU A 52 15.01 -20.53 -1.84
N TRP A 53 15.96 -20.92 -0.98
CA TRP A 53 15.75 -22.01 -0.03
C TRP A 53 14.67 -21.65 1.00
N GLU A 54 14.71 -20.43 1.55
CA GLU A 54 13.71 -19.93 2.51
C GLU A 54 12.32 -19.88 1.90
N LYS A 55 12.20 -19.55 0.61
CA LYS A 55 10.92 -19.56 -0.10
C LYS A 55 10.29 -20.96 -0.14
N GLU A 56 11.07 -21.98 -0.49
CA GLU A 56 10.58 -23.37 -0.49
C GLU A 56 10.33 -23.88 0.94
N PHE A 57 11.15 -23.47 1.92
CA PHE A 57 10.94 -23.78 3.33
C PHE A 57 9.59 -23.23 3.84
N ILE A 58 9.27 -21.96 3.56
CA ILE A 58 7.99 -21.36 3.93
C ILE A 58 6.83 -22.12 3.29
N LYS A 59 6.95 -22.47 2.00
CA LYS A 59 5.93 -23.24 1.29
C LYS A 59 5.71 -24.61 1.92
N PHE A 60 6.78 -25.34 2.18
CA PHE A 60 6.75 -26.63 2.88
C PHE A 60 6.08 -26.51 4.26
N CYS A 61 6.42 -25.49 5.04
CA CYS A 61 5.81 -25.26 6.35
C CYS A 61 4.31 -24.96 6.24
N LYS A 62 3.86 -24.14 5.27
CA LYS A 62 2.44 -23.88 5.04
C LYS A 62 1.68 -25.18 4.70
N GLU A 63 2.19 -25.97 3.75
CA GLU A 63 1.59 -27.25 3.35
C GLU A 63 1.57 -28.27 4.49
N TYR A 64 2.66 -28.37 5.27
CA TYR A 64 2.74 -29.28 6.39
C TYR A 64 1.77 -28.92 7.52
N ARG A 65 1.55 -27.61 7.75
CA ARG A 65 0.58 -27.09 8.72
C ARG A 65 -0.86 -27.45 8.35
N GLU A 66 -1.20 -27.36 7.07
CA GLU A 66 -2.54 -27.73 6.59
C GLU A 66 -2.80 -29.24 6.69
N LYS A 67 -1.77 -30.06 6.44
CA LYS A 67 -1.86 -31.52 6.46
C LYS A 67 -1.86 -32.14 7.87
N SER A 68 -1.25 -31.48 8.84
CA SER A 68 -1.00 -32.04 10.18
C SER A 68 -1.91 -31.44 11.25
N SER A 69 -3.03 -32.09 11.57
CA SER A 69 -3.98 -31.62 12.60
C SER A 69 -3.52 -31.83 14.05
N LYS A 70 -2.44 -32.60 14.27
CA LYS A 70 -1.99 -33.00 15.61
C LYS A 70 -0.95 -32.06 16.23
N VAL A 71 -0.33 -31.19 15.43
CA VAL A 71 0.77 -30.33 15.88
C VAL A 71 0.50 -28.90 15.42
N THR A 72 0.32 -28.00 16.38
CA THR A 72 0.30 -26.56 16.11
C THR A 72 1.74 -26.05 16.17
N PHE A 73 2.26 -25.58 15.04
CA PHE A 73 3.57 -24.93 14.99
C PHE A 73 3.47 -23.57 14.31
N SER A 74 4.34 -22.66 14.74
CA SER A 74 4.56 -21.35 14.15
C SER A 74 5.97 -21.32 13.59
N PHE A 75 6.16 -20.66 12.46
CA PHE A 75 7.45 -20.56 11.79
C PHE A 75 7.70 -19.11 11.36
N MET A 76 8.98 -18.75 11.26
CA MET A 76 9.44 -17.45 10.78
C MET A 76 10.71 -17.70 9.98
N ALA A 77 10.85 -17.00 8.85
CA ALA A 77 12.06 -16.96 8.04
C ALA A 77 12.41 -15.50 7.75
N GLU A 78 13.68 -15.20 7.47
CA GLU A 78 14.12 -13.81 7.27
C GLU A 78 13.37 -13.14 6.10
N ARG A 79 13.22 -13.86 4.98
CA ARG A 79 12.44 -13.43 3.81
C ARG A 79 10.94 -13.23 4.09
N SER A 80 10.37 -13.85 5.13
CA SER A 80 8.91 -13.79 5.34
C SER A 80 8.40 -12.38 5.65
N ILE A 81 9.23 -11.52 6.24
CA ILE A 81 8.89 -10.13 6.57
C ILE A 81 8.71 -9.28 5.30
N PRO A 82 9.72 -9.15 4.41
CA PRO A 82 9.55 -8.36 3.19
C PRO A 82 8.47 -8.91 2.26
N ASP A 83 8.31 -10.24 2.18
CA ASP A 83 7.27 -10.87 1.35
C ASP A 83 5.84 -10.47 1.81
N GLU A 84 5.56 -10.50 3.12
CA GLU A 84 4.24 -10.08 3.65
C GLU A 84 4.05 -8.55 3.51
N ILE A 85 5.10 -7.73 3.66
CA ILE A 85 5.03 -6.27 3.42
C ILE A 85 4.73 -5.95 1.94
N GLU A 86 5.25 -6.74 0.99
CA GLU A 86 4.93 -6.55 -0.43
C GLU A 86 3.48 -6.92 -0.73
N LYS A 87 2.98 -7.99 -0.11
CA LYS A 87 1.58 -8.41 -0.24
C LYS A 87 0.63 -7.36 0.31
N ASP A 88 0.86 -6.88 1.53
CA ASP A 88 0.04 -5.82 2.14
C ASP A 88 0.03 -4.54 1.29
N ALA A 89 1.17 -4.20 0.68
CA ALA A 89 1.28 -3.03 -0.19
C ALA A 89 0.44 -3.15 -1.47
N LYS A 90 0.26 -4.36 -2.03
CA LYS A 90 -0.59 -4.58 -3.22
C LYS A 90 -2.06 -4.30 -2.90
N ASP A 91 -2.51 -4.74 -1.73
CA ASP A 91 -3.89 -4.54 -1.28
C ASP A 91 -4.18 -3.05 -0.98
N GLU A 92 -3.19 -2.33 -0.45
CA GLU A 92 -3.29 -0.89 -0.22
C GLU A 92 -3.49 -0.09 -1.53
N ILE A 93 -2.73 -0.42 -2.60
CA ILE A 93 -2.81 0.28 -3.89
C ILE A 93 -4.24 0.20 -4.48
N VAL A 94 -4.88 -0.97 -4.40
CA VAL A 94 -6.23 -1.16 -4.92
C VAL A 94 -7.22 -0.22 -4.22
N THR A 95 -7.12 -0.10 -2.91
CA THR A 95 -7.99 0.76 -2.10
C THR A 95 -7.80 2.24 -2.46
N VAL A 96 -6.56 2.68 -2.69
CA VAL A 96 -6.24 4.05 -3.13
C VAL A 96 -6.85 4.37 -4.49
N VAL A 97 -6.76 3.45 -5.46
CA VAL A 97 -7.34 3.64 -6.80
C VAL A 97 -8.86 3.79 -6.74
N ILE A 98 -9.54 2.96 -5.93
CA ILE A 98 -10.99 3.05 -5.75
C ILE A 98 -11.37 4.40 -5.12
N ALA A 99 -10.65 4.84 -4.07
CA ALA A 99 -10.90 6.13 -3.43
C ALA A 99 -10.72 7.30 -4.40
N LEU A 100 -9.70 7.25 -5.27
CA LEU A 100 -9.48 8.25 -6.31
C LEU A 100 -10.63 8.30 -7.33
N ALA A 101 -11.14 7.14 -7.75
CA ALA A 101 -12.26 7.06 -8.69
C ALA A 101 -13.52 7.71 -8.11
N PHE A 102 -13.86 7.42 -6.85
CA PHE A 102 -14.96 8.07 -6.14
C PHE A 102 -14.76 9.58 -5.99
N LEU A 103 -13.53 10.02 -5.72
CA LEU A 103 -13.21 11.43 -5.60
C LEU A 103 -13.38 12.18 -6.93
N ILE A 104 -12.91 11.61 -8.04
CA ILE A 104 -13.12 12.18 -9.38
C ILE A 104 -14.62 12.26 -9.69
N GLY A 105 -15.36 11.19 -9.41
CA GLY A 105 -16.82 11.17 -9.56
C GLY A 105 -17.51 12.26 -8.72
N TYR A 106 -17.14 12.42 -7.46
CA TYR A 106 -17.69 13.44 -6.58
C TYR A 106 -17.40 14.86 -7.07
N VAL A 107 -16.15 15.14 -7.48
CA VAL A 107 -15.72 16.46 -7.94
C VAL A 107 -16.43 16.85 -9.23
N THR A 108 -16.49 15.94 -10.19
CA THR A 108 -17.17 16.17 -11.47
C THR A 108 -18.68 16.38 -11.27
N PHE A 109 -19.32 15.58 -10.42
CA PHE A 109 -20.74 15.73 -10.09
C PHE A 109 -21.05 17.06 -9.37
N SER A 110 -20.18 17.48 -8.44
CA SER A 110 -20.40 18.68 -7.63
C SER A 110 -20.13 19.99 -8.38
N LEU A 111 -19.28 19.97 -9.41
CA LEU A 111 -18.98 21.12 -10.27
C LEU A 111 -19.94 21.24 -11.46
N GLY A 112 -20.57 20.14 -11.87
CA GLY A 112 -21.58 20.13 -12.92
C GLY A 112 -22.83 20.93 -12.54
N ARG A 113 -23.20 21.92 -13.34
CA ARG A 113 -24.60 22.36 -13.41
C ARG A 113 -25.24 21.58 -14.55
N TYR A 114 -26.23 20.77 -14.23
CA TYR A 114 -26.99 20.00 -15.21
C TYR A 114 -28.02 20.94 -15.87
N PHE A 115 -27.63 21.61 -16.95
CA PHE A 115 -28.60 22.20 -17.87
C PHE A 115 -28.89 21.17 -18.95
N VAL A 116 -30.04 20.50 -18.84
CA VAL A 116 -30.54 19.56 -19.83
C VAL A 116 -31.36 20.36 -20.86
N CYS A 117 -30.70 21.06 -21.79
CA CYS A 117 -31.35 21.46 -23.06
C CYS A 117 -31.09 20.27 -24.03
N GLU A 118 -32.13 19.47 -24.26
CA GLU A 118 -32.32 18.37 -25.25
C GLU A 118 -31.21 17.33 -25.54
N ASN A 119 -31.54 16.05 -25.26
CA ASN A 119 -31.18 14.77 -25.91
C ASN A 119 -29.79 14.48 -26.51
N GLN A 120 -28.74 15.26 -26.28
CA GLN A 120 -27.38 14.95 -26.73
C GLN A 120 -26.41 14.72 -25.57
N LEU A 121 -26.25 13.44 -25.17
CA LEU A 121 -25.26 13.00 -24.17
C LEU A 121 -23.81 13.43 -24.50
N TRP A 122 -23.49 13.63 -25.77
CA TRP A 122 -22.19 14.13 -26.23
C TRP A 122 -21.99 15.64 -25.99
N SER A 123 -23.06 16.43 -25.98
CA SER A 123 -23.00 17.87 -25.67
C SER A 123 -22.65 18.12 -24.20
N ILE A 124 -23.03 17.18 -23.31
CA ILE A 124 -22.67 17.22 -21.89
C ILE A 124 -21.15 17.10 -21.69
N LEU A 125 -20.42 16.34 -22.50
CA LEU A 125 -18.95 16.26 -22.37
C LEU A 125 -18.23 17.50 -22.92
N VAL A 126 -18.78 18.12 -23.96
CA VAL A 126 -18.15 19.25 -24.67
C VAL A 126 -18.49 20.60 -24.02
N HIS A 127 -19.67 20.74 -23.38
CA HIS A 127 -20.13 21.99 -22.78
C HIS A 127 -20.08 22.01 -21.24
N SER A 128 -19.79 20.87 -20.59
CA SER A 128 -19.84 20.80 -19.12
C SER A 128 -18.50 21.08 -18.47
N ARG A 129 -18.58 21.78 -17.34
CA ARG A 129 -17.53 21.95 -16.32
C ARG A 129 -16.99 20.62 -15.76
N ILE A 130 -17.45 19.46 -16.26
CA ILE A 130 -16.85 18.13 -16.06
C ILE A 130 -15.37 18.10 -16.46
N CYS A 131 -15.00 18.70 -17.61
CA CYS A 131 -13.59 18.75 -18.05
C CYS A 131 -12.71 19.55 -17.06
N LEU A 132 -13.25 20.62 -16.46
CA LEU A 132 -12.56 21.36 -15.39
C LEU A 132 -12.38 20.51 -14.13
N GLY A 133 -13.38 19.70 -13.77
CA GLY A 133 -13.31 18.77 -12.65
C GLY A 133 -12.26 17.68 -12.84
N THR A 134 -12.27 16.99 -13.98
CA THR A 134 -11.29 15.92 -14.28
C THR A 134 -9.87 16.47 -14.42
N LEU A 135 -9.69 17.58 -15.13
CA LEU A 135 -8.39 18.21 -15.32
C LEU A 135 -7.77 18.65 -13.99
N SER A 136 -8.58 19.15 -13.05
CA SER A 136 -8.08 19.56 -11.73
C SER A 136 -7.43 18.41 -10.97
N VAL A 137 -8.07 17.22 -10.96
CA VAL A 137 -7.51 16.04 -10.30
C VAL A 137 -6.23 15.61 -11.00
N ILE A 138 -6.24 15.53 -12.35
CA ILE A 138 -5.06 15.14 -13.14
C ILE A 138 -3.86 16.05 -12.85
N ILE A 139 -4.05 17.37 -12.76
CA ILE A 139 -2.97 18.32 -12.46
C ILE A 139 -2.41 18.09 -11.04
N ASN A 140 -3.27 17.81 -10.05
CA ASN A 140 -2.82 17.51 -8.69
C ASN A 140 -2.01 16.20 -8.62
N LEU A 141 -2.41 15.19 -9.41
CA LEU A 141 -1.66 13.94 -9.53
C LEU A 141 -0.30 14.15 -10.17
N LEU A 142 -0.26 14.87 -11.30
CA LEU A 142 0.98 15.17 -12.01
C LEU A 142 1.96 15.95 -11.12
N SER A 143 1.46 16.94 -10.37
CA SER A 143 2.24 17.69 -9.40
C SER A 143 2.87 16.78 -8.31
N SER A 144 2.11 15.80 -7.82
CA SER A 144 2.61 14.82 -6.84
C SER A 144 3.70 13.94 -7.42
N PHE A 145 3.52 13.44 -8.65
CA PHE A 145 4.52 12.65 -9.35
C PHE A 145 5.80 13.45 -9.65
N CYS A 146 5.68 14.72 -10.05
CA CYS A 146 6.82 15.60 -10.25
C CYS A 146 7.62 15.79 -8.95
N SER A 147 6.94 15.99 -7.82
CA SER A 147 7.58 16.10 -6.51
C SER A 147 8.38 14.84 -6.17
N TRP A 148 7.79 13.65 -6.33
CA TRP A 148 8.48 12.38 -6.11
C TRP A 148 9.66 12.17 -7.07
N GLY A 149 9.50 12.58 -8.33
CA GLY A 149 10.59 12.54 -9.31
C GLY A 149 11.79 13.36 -8.87
N ILE A 150 11.58 14.58 -8.36
CA ILE A 150 12.64 15.44 -7.85
C ILE A 150 13.33 14.80 -6.64
N PHE A 151 12.57 14.30 -5.65
CA PHE A 151 13.16 13.64 -4.48
C PHE A 151 13.95 12.37 -4.84
N SER A 152 13.49 11.62 -5.84
CA SER A 152 14.20 10.46 -6.37
C SER A 152 15.56 10.83 -6.98
N MET A 153 15.66 11.98 -7.67
CA MET A 153 16.94 12.47 -8.20
C MET A 153 17.97 12.78 -7.11
N PHE A 154 17.53 13.13 -5.89
CA PHE A 154 18.39 13.34 -4.72
C PHE A 154 18.69 12.05 -3.94
N GLY A 155 18.26 10.89 -4.42
CA GLY A 155 18.47 9.60 -3.75
C GLY A 155 17.60 9.39 -2.50
N ILE A 156 16.57 10.22 -2.30
CA ILE A 156 15.65 10.10 -1.17
C ILE A 156 14.47 9.25 -1.63
N HIS A 157 14.48 7.98 -1.23
CA HIS A 157 13.37 7.06 -1.53
C HIS A 157 12.26 7.22 -0.48
N PRO A 158 11.05 7.64 -0.87
CA PRO A 158 9.94 7.78 0.06
C PRO A 158 9.43 6.42 0.54
N VAL A 159 9.12 6.34 1.84
CA VAL A 159 8.45 5.18 2.46
C VAL A 159 7.04 5.05 1.88
N LYS A 160 6.56 3.82 1.67
CA LYS A 160 5.23 3.52 1.09
C LYS A 160 4.10 4.31 1.76
N ASN A 161 4.04 4.32 3.08
CA ASN A 161 2.99 5.03 3.83
C ASN A 161 3.03 6.55 3.60
N ALA A 162 4.23 7.13 3.41
CA ALA A 162 4.38 8.55 3.14
C ALA A 162 3.86 8.91 1.74
N LEU A 163 4.04 8.03 0.75
CA LEU A 163 3.48 8.22 -0.60
C LEU A 163 1.96 8.30 -0.56
N VAL A 164 1.31 7.40 0.18
CA VAL A 164 -0.15 7.34 0.27
C VAL A 164 -0.72 8.58 0.97
N VAL A 165 -0.14 8.98 2.10
CA VAL A 165 -0.58 10.19 2.83
C VAL A 165 -0.41 11.44 1.96
N GLN A 166 0.75 11.60 1.32
CA GLN A 166 1.02 12.74 0.44
C GLN A 166 -0.01 12.84 -0.70
N PHE A 167 -0.31 11.71 -1.35
CA PHE A 167 -1.28 11.65 -2.44
C PHE A 167 -2.67 12.13 -2.00
N PHE A 168 -3.16 11.65 -0.85
CA PHE A 168 -4.46 12.09 -0.33
C PHE A 168 -4.46 13.57 0.04
N VAL A 169 -3.45 14.04 0.76
CA VAL A 169 -3.36 15.43 1.21
C VAL A 169 -3.31 16.39 0.03
N VAL A 170 -2.46 16.13 -0.96
CA VAL A 170 -2.34 16.99 -2.15
C VAL A 170 -3.62 16.99 -2.97
N THR A 171 -4.25 15.83 -3.16
CA THR A 171 -5.50 15.73 -3.93
C THR A 171 -6.64 16.46 -3.22
N LEU A 172 -6.80 16.31 -1.91
CA LEU A 172 -7.82 17.01 -1.12
C LEU A 172 -7.65 18.53 -1.18
N LEU A 173 -6.44 19.03 -0.93
CA LEU A 173 -6.15 20.47 -0.99
C LEU A 173 -6.37 21.04 -2.40
N GLY A 174 -5.95 20.31 -3.43
CA GLY A 174 -6.10 20.71 -4.82
C GLY A 174 -7.56 20.78 -5.27
N VAL A 175 -8.37 19.81 -4.84
CA VAL A 175 -9.82 19.82 -5.09
C VAL A 175 -10.49 21.01 -4.38
N CYS A 176 -10.17 21.27 -3.10
CA CYS A 176 -10.72 22.43 -2.37
C CYS A 176 -10.43 23.77 -3.07
N ARG A 177 -9.19 23.96 -3.56
CA ARG A 177 -8.81 25.16 -4.31
C ARG A 177 -9.62 25.31 -5.59
N THR A 178 -9.82 24.22 -6.32
CA THR A 178 -10.62 24.22 -7.56
C THR A 178 -12.07 24.62 -7.28
N PHE A 179 -12.69 24.06 -6.24
CA PHE A 179 -14.04 24.45 -5.83
C PHE A 179 -14.14 25.93 -5.48
N MET A 180 -13.21 26.44 -4.69
CA MET A 180 -13.19 27.85 -4.29
C MET A 180 -13.13 28.76 -5.50
N VAL A 181 -12.21 28.49 -6.43
CA VAL A 181 -12.03 29.28 -7.66
C VAL A 181 -13.30 29.23 -8.53
N VAL A 182 -13.88 28.04 -8.74
CA VAL A 182 -15.09 27.91 -9.58
C VAL A 182 -16.29 28.63 -8.95
N LYS A 183 -16.47 28.56 -7.64
CA LYS A 183 -17.55 29.27 -6.94
C LYS A 183 -17.36 30.78 -6.99
N TYR A 184 -16.14 31.26 -6.78
CA TYR A 184 -15.81 32.69 -6.90
C TYR A 184 -16.11 33.24 -8.29
N TYR A 185 -15.65 32.57 -9.36
CA TYR A 185 -15.96 32.97 -10.74
C TYR A 185 -17.46 32.89 -11.05
N ALA A 186 -18.18 31.90 -10.51
CA ALA A 186 -19.63 31.80 -10.70
C ALA A 186 -20.38 32.94 -10.02
N GLN A 187 -19.97 33.35 -8.81
CA GLN A 187 -20.56 34.49 -8.09
C GLN A 187 -20.28 35.81 -8.81
N GLN A 188 -19.06 36.03 -9.32
CA GLN A 188 -18.72 37.23 -10.08
C GLN A 188 -19.52 37.36 -11.38
N ARG A 189 -19.78 36.25 -12.09
CA ARG A 189 -20.64 36.27 -13.29
C ARG A 189 -22.06 36.78 -13.00
N VAL A 190 -22.62 36.43 -11.84
CA VAL A 190 -23.97 36.88 -11.44
C VAL A 190 -23.96 38.37 -11.05
N ALA A 191 -22.83 38.90 -10.58
CA ALA A 191 -22.70 40.31 -10.21
C ALA A 191 -22.48 41.27 -11.40
N MET A 192 -22.21 40.77 -12.62
CA MET A 192 -22.02 41.59 -13.83
C MET A 192 -23.12 41.30 -14.89
N PRO A 193 -24.14 42.17 -15.05
CA PRO A 193 -25.30 41.89 -15.91
C PRO A 193 -25.05 41.91 -17.42
N TYR A 194 -23.88 42.34 -17.91
CA TYR A 194 -23.67 42.65 -19.34
C TYR A 194 -23.00 41.52 -20.15
N MET A 195 -22.83 40.32 -19.59
CA MET A 195 -22.10 39.21 -20.23
C MET A 195 -22.89 37.89 -20.25
N SER A 196 -24.20 37.92 -20.52
CA SER A 196 -25.02 36.71 -20.71
C SER A 196 -25.24 36.38 -22.19
N PRO A 197 -24.70 35.25 -22.69
CA PRO A 197 -25.22 34.59 -23.88
C PRO A 197 -25.83 33.20 -23.55
N ASP A 198 -26.36 33.00 -22.35
CA ASP A 198 -26.92 31.69 -21.92
C ASP A 198 -28.47 31.72 -21.92
N GLN A 199 -29.10 32.34 -22.93
CA GLN A 199 -30.51 32.08 -23.25
C GLN A 199 -30.55 30.95 -24.28
N CYS A 200 -31.13 29.78 -23.93
CA CYS A 200 -31.55 28.79 -24.93
C CYS A 200 -32.54 29.54 -25.87
N PRO A 201 -32.31 29.60 -27.20
CA PRO A 201 -33.32 30.15 -28.11
C PRO A 201 -34.58 29.28 -28.04
N GLU A 202 -35.74 29.93 -28.11
CA GLU A 202 -37.07 29.27 -28.17
C GLU A 202 -37.18 28.25 -29.32
#